data_AF-A0A259L7H3-F1
#
_entry.id   AF-A0A259L7H3-F1
#
_cell.length_a   1.000
_cell.length_b   1.000
_cell.length_c   1.000
_cell.angle_alpha   90.00
_cell.angle_beta   90.00
_cell.angle_gamma   90.00
#
_symmetry.space_group_name_H-M   'P 1'
#
loop_
_entity.id
_entity.type
_entity.pdbx_description
1 polymer ?
#
loop_
_entity_poly.entity_id
_entity_poly.type
_entity_poly.pdbx_seq_one_letter_code
_entity_poly.pdbx_strand_id
1 'polypeptide(L)'
;MAERSVKQPGPDHPITVTRHPGRIVVSAGGRVIADTRAALTLREASYPAVHYVPRTDVDMAALVRSAHATYCPYKGECSYFSIPGGGARADNAVWTYETPYPAVVEIAGHLAFYPDRVDSIDVDSIEDKPLAP
;
A
#
# COMPACT_ATOMS: atom_id res chain seq x y z
N MET A 1 1.90 18.80 24.38
CA MET A 1 1.68 17.93 23.22
C MET A 1 2.96 17.15 23.03
N ALA A 2 2.92 15.81 23.07
CA ALA A 2 4.14 15.03 22.85
C ALA A 2 4.61 15.24 21.41
N GLU A 3 5.85 15.69 21.23
CA GLU A 3 6.45 15.87 19.91
C GLU A 3 6.59 14.50 19.24
N ARG A 4 5.83 14.27 18.18
CA ARG A 4 5.91 13.03 17.40
C ARG A 4 7.27 13.00 16.71
N SER A 5 8.12 12.03 17.06
CA SER A 5 9.47 11.93 16.48
C SER A 5 9.39 11.63 14.98
N VAL A 6 10.03 12.48 14.16
CA VAL A 6 10.16 12.31 12.72
C VAL A 6 11.55 11.75 12.43
N LYS A 7 11.64 10.71 11.60
CA LYS A 7 12.89 10.10 11.15
C LYS A 7 13.00 10.22 9.64
N GLN A 8 14.22 10.47 9.15
CA GLN A 8 14.52 10.41 7.73
C GLN A 8 15.04 9.01 7.37
N PRO A 9 14.63 8.44 6.22
CA PRO A 9 15.24 7.22 5.70
C PRO A 9 16.74 7.42 5.49
N GLY A 10 17.53 6.39 5.72
CA GLY A 10 18.99 6.44 5.61
C GLY A 10 19.59 5.03 5.52
N PRO A 11 20.93 4.89 5.52
CA PRO A 11 21.59 3.59 5.40
C PRO A 11 21.15 2.55 6.43
N ASP A 12 20.85 2.98 7.66
CA ASP A 12 20.42 2.09 8.75
C ASP A 12 18.94 1.69 8.64
N HIS A 13 18.13 2.44 7.88
CA HIS A 13 16.71 2.17 7.65
C HIS A 13 16.30 2.67 6.26
N PRO A 14 16.72 1.96 5.19
CA PRO A 14 16.47 2.42 3.84
C PRO A 14 15.00 2.26 3.48
N ILE A 15 14.43 3.28 2.86
CA ILE A 15 13.11 3.22 2.23
C ILE A 15 13.28 3.62 0.78
N THR A 16 12.84 2.78 -0.13
CA THR A 16 12.82 3.06 -1.56
C THR A 16 11.42 2.87 -2.11
N VAL A 17 11.06 3.73 -3.05
CA VAL A 17 9.80 3.68 -3.79
C VAL A 17 10.17 3.62 -5.27
N THR A 18 9.65 2.63 -5.98
CA THR A 18 9.87 2.48 -7.42
C THR A 18 8.56 2.10 -8.11
N ARG A 19 8.43 2.42 -9.39
CA ARG A 19 7.27 1.97 -10.17
C ARG A 19 7.27 0.44 -10.30
N HIS A 20 6.13 -0.19 -10.02
CA HIS A 20 5.93 -1.61 -10.31
C HIS A 20 5.75 -1.81 -11.82
N PRO A 21 6.50 -2.72 -12.46
CA PRO A 21 6.49 -2.84 -13.92
C PRO A 21 5.26 -3.59 -14.45
N GLY A 22 4.61 -4.42 -13.62
CA GLY A 22 3.46 -5.23 -14.00
C GLY A 22 2.11 -4.67 -13.56
N ARG A 23 1.06 -5.48 -13.77
CA ARG A 23 -0.28 -5.22 -13.29
C ARG A 23 -0.45 -5.77 -11.88
N ILE A 24 -1.24 -5.09 -11.05
CA ILE A 24 -1.67 -5.57 -9.74
C ILE A 24 -3.18 -5.58 -9.71
N VAL A 25 -3.76 -6.73 -9.34
CA VAL A 25 -5.20 -6.90 -9.14
C VAL A 25 -5.45 -7.34 -7.71
N VAL A 26 -6.38 -6.66 -7.02
CA VAL A 26 -6.77 -6.99 -5.65
C VAL A 26 -8.24 -7.38 -5.64
N SER A 27 -8.52 -8.55 -5.06
CA SER A 27 -9.88 -9.05 -4.89
C SER A 27 -10.27 -9.12 -3.42
N ALA A 28 -11.49 -8.71 -3.09
CA ALA A 28 -12.06 -8.83 -1.76
C ALA A 28 -13.59 -8.92 -1.82
N GLY A 29 -14.18 -9.77 -0.97
CA GLY A 29 -15.62 -10.03 -0.99
C GLY A 29 -16.09 -10.67 -2.30
N GLY A 30 -15.24 -11.47 -2.94
CA GLY A 30 -15.56 -12.17 -4.19
C GLY A 30 -15.58 -11.28 -5.44
N ARG A 31 -15.07 -10.04 -5.37
CA ARG A 31 -14.95 -9.12 -6.51
C ARG A 31 -13.60 -8.43 -6.55
N VAL A 32 -13.21 -7.93 -7.73
CA VAL A 32 -12.05 -7.05 -7.89
C VAL A 32 -12.38 -5.68 -7.31
N ILE A 33 -11.53 -5.19 -6.41
CA ILE A 33 -11.66 -3.86 -5.78
C ILE A 33 -10.51 -2.92 -6.16
N ALA A 34 -9.45 -3.42 -6.79
CA ALA A 34 -8.40 -2.61 -7.37
C ALA A 34 -7.76 -3.33 -8.56
N ASP A 35 -7.42 -2.56 -9.59
CA ASP A 35 -6.78 -3.05 -10.82
C ASP A 35 -5.93 -1.95 -11.43
N THR A 36 -4.61 -2.09 -11.38
CA THR A 36 -3.68 -1.04 -11.79
C THR A 36 -2.45 -1.55 -12.53
N ARG A 37 -1.91 -0.70 -13.41
CA ARG A 37 -0.55 -0.82 -13.99
C ARG A 37 0.36 0.35 -13.59
N ALA A 38 -0.09 1.14 -12.62
CA ALA A 38 0.57 2.34 -12.12
C ALA A 38 0.90 2.21 -10.63
N ALA A 39 0.95 0.98 -10.10
CA ALA A 39 1.36 0.74 -8.73
C ALA A 39 2.80 1.17 -8.47
N LEU A 40 3.06 1.57 -7.23
CA LEU A 40 4.39 1.79 -6.67
C LEU A 40 4.74 0.64 -5.75
N THR A 41 5.99 0.19 -5.78
CA THR A 41 6.55 -0.79 -4.86
C THR A 41 7.43 -0.07 -3.85
N LEU A 42 7.03 -0.11 -2.59
CA LEU A 42 7.81 0.39 -1.47
C LEU A 42 8.58 -0.77 -0.83
N ARG A 43 9.89 -0.60 -0.68
CA ARG A 43 10.75 -1.51 0.09
C ARG A 43 11.29 -0.76 1.29
N GLU A 44 11.20 -1.37 2.46
CA GLU A 44 11.64 -0.78 3.72
C GLU A 44 12.50 -1.78 4.48
N ALA A 45 13.78 -1.45 4.65
CA ALA A 45 14.74 -2.31 5.32
C ALA A 45 14.64 -3.78 4.83
N SER A 46 14.36 -4.71 5.74
CA SER A 46 14.17 -6.13 5.47
C SER A 46 12.70 -6.58 5.41
N TYR A 47 11.75 -5.64 5.48
CA TYR A 47 10.33 -5.99 5.40
C TYR A 47 9.93 -6.44 3.99
N PRO A 48 8.90 -7.30 3.87
CA PRO A 48 8.30 -7.61 2.57
C PRO A 48 7.91 -6.33 1.83
N ALA A 49 8.08 -6.35 0.51
CA ALA A 49 7.70 -5.21 -0.32
C ALA A 49 6.19 -4.96 -0.24
N VAL A 50 5.81 -3.68 -0.22
CA VAL A 50 4.42 -3.25 -0.17
C VAL A 50 4.08 -2.57 -1.48
N HIS A 51 2.96 -2.97 -2.08
CA HIS A 51 2.46 -2.33 -3.28
C HIS A 51 1.39 -1.27 -2.94
N TYR A 52 1.62 -0.06 -3.43
CA TYR A 52 0.74 1.09 -3.30
C TYR A 52 0.02 1.31 -4.63
N VAL A 53 -1.30 1.12 -4.61
CA VAL A 53 -2.21 1.30 -5.74
C VAL A 53 -2.72 2.75 -5.76
N PRO A 54 -2.69 3.45 -6.91
CA PRO A 54 -3.28 4.78 -7.03
C PRO A 54 -4.76 4.76 -6.64
N ARG A 55 -5.22 5.74 -5.86
CA ARG A 55 -6.62 5.79 -5.40
C ARG A 55 -7.64 5.78 -6.53
N THR A 56 -7.27 6.31 -7.70
CA THR A 56 -8.11 6.33 -8.90
C THR A 56 -8.41 4.94 -9.46
N ASP A 57 -7.57 3.96 -9.15
CA ASP A 57 -7.64 2.59 -9.66
C ASP A 57 -8.27 1.64 -8.62
N VAL A 58 -8.75 2.19 -7.50
CA VAL A 58 -9.44 1.47 -6.42
C VAL A 58 -10.92 1.80 -6.46
N ASP A 59 -11.78 0.79 -6.37
CA ASP A 59 -13.21 0.98 -6.12
C ASP A 59 -13.42 1.50 -4.69
N MET A 60 -13.33 2.81 -4.51
CA MET A 60 -13.51 3.45 -3.21
C MET A 60 -14.93 3.28 -2.65
N ALA A 61 -15.93 2.95 -3.48
CA ALA A 61 -17.27 2.62 -3.01
C ALA A 61 -17.33 1.24 -2.35
N ALA A 62 -16.33 0.39 -2.57
CA ALA A 62 -16.13 -0.86 -1.85
C ALA A 62 -15.52 -0.68 -0.45
N LEU A 63 -15.07 0.53 -0.09
CA LEU A 63 -14.31 0.80 1.12
C LEU A 63 -15.06 1.74 2.06
N VAL A 64 -14.90 1.54 3.36
CA VAL A 64 -15.42 2.45 4.39
C VAL A 64 -14.26 2.95 5.24
N ARG A 65 -14.14 4.27 5.41
CA ARG A 65 -13.10 4.88 6.25
C ARG A 65 -13.29 4.44 7.69
N SER A 66 -12.21 3.96 8.29
CA SER A 66 -12.14 3.61 9.71
C SER A 66 -11.74 4.83 10.55
N ALA A 67 -12.16 4.82 11.82
CA ALA A 67 -11.63 5.74 12.83
C ALA A 67 -10.22 5.34 13.30
N HIS A 68 -9.74 4.16 12.92
CA HIS A 68 -8.40 3.69 13.23
C HIS A 68 -7.35 4.48 12.45
N ALA A 69 -6.30 4.91 13.15
CA ALA A 69 -5.13 5.56 12.59
C ALA A 69 -3.90 5.14 13.38
N THR A 70 -2.75 5.09 12.71
CA THR A 70 -1.45 4.82 13.32
C THR A 70 -0.43 5.86 12.88
N TYR A 71 0.65 5.97 13.64
CA TYR A 71 1.74 6.88 13.32
C TYR A 71 3.02 6.11 12.99
N CYS A 72 3.64 6.45 11.86
CA CYS A 72 4.95 5.97 11.48
C CYS A 72 5.96 7.12 11.50
N PRO A 73 7.11 7.01 12.22
CA PRO A 73 8.10 8.07 12.28
C PRO A 73 8.74 8.41 10.93
N TYR A 74 8.72 7.49 9.96
CA TYR A 74 9.27 7.69 8.63
C TYR A 74 8.25 8.15 7.59
N LYS A 75 6.96 7.87 7.80
CA LYS A 75 5.91 8.04 6.78
C LYS A 75 4.80 9.00 7.19
N GLY A 76 4.62 9.29 8.47
CA GLY A 76 3.57 10.19 8.98
C GLY A 76 2.33 9.44 9.47
N GLU A 77 1.16 10.10 9.36
CA GLU A 77 -0.13 9.52 9.76
C GLU A 77 -0.61 8.51 8.73
N CYS A 78 -0.91 7.30 9.20
CA CYS A 78 -1.50 6.24 8.43
C CYS A 78 -3.00 6.15 8.77
N SER A 79 -3.83 6.20 7.75
CA SER A 79 -5.28 6.05 7.86
C SER A 79 -5.74 4.74 7.26
N TYR A 80 -6.83 4.18 7.78
CA TYR A 80 -7.30 2.85 7.41
C TYR A 80 -8.71 2.86 6.84
N PHE A 81 -8.99 1.89 5.96
CA PHE A 81 -10.32 1.56 5.48
C PHE A 81 -10.62 0.09 5.73
N SER A 82 -11.89 -0.21 5.95
CA SER A 82 -12.43 -1.56 6.07
C SER A 82 -13.24 -1.90 4.82
N ILE A 83 -13.35 -3.18 4.49
CA ILE A 83 -14.10 -3.67 3.30
C ILE A 83 -15.40 -4.31 3.79
N PRO A 84 -16.57 -3.65 3.60
CA PRO A 84 -17.86 -4.23 3.98
C PRO A 84 -18.10 -5.55 3.27
N GLY A 85 -18.69 -6.52 3.97
CA GLY A 85 -18.97 -7.85 3.42
C GLY A 85 -17.77 -8.81 3.39
N GLY A 86 -16.55 -8.35 3.69
CA GLY A 86 -15.36 -9.21 3.80
C GLY A 86 -15.22 -9.95 5.14
N GLY A 87 -16.23 -9.86 6.01
CA GLY A 87 -16.22 -10.44 7.36
C GLY A 87 -15.27 -9.72 8.33
N ALA A 88 -15.09 -10.30 9.53
CA ALA A 88 -14.27 -9.68 10.59
C ALA A 88 -12.80 -9.46 10.18
N ARG A 89 -12.26 -10.28 9.28
CA ARG A 89 -10.89 -10.15 8.79
C ARG A 89 -10.66 -8.87 7.97
N ALA A 90 -11.71 -8.34 7.36
CA ALA A 90 -11.63 -7.20 6.45
C ALA A 90 -11.66 -5.84 7.16
N ASP A 91 -11.61 -5.84 8.50
CA ASP A 91 -11.48 -4.61 9.27
C ASP A 91 -10.05 -4.03 9.17
N ASN A 92 -9.96 -2.73 8.90
CA ASN A 92 -8.70 -2.01 8.66
C ASN A 92 -7.80 -2.74 7.64
N ALA A 93 -8.41 -3.37 6.64
CA ALA A 93 -7.74 -4.20 5.63
C ALA A 93 -6.91 -3.38 4.64
N VAL A 94 -7.22 -2.10 4.50
CA VAL A 94 -6.57 -1.19 3.56
C VAL A 94 -6.00 -0.02 4.34
N TRP A 95 -4.81 0.45 3.99
CA TRP A 95 -4.22 1.63 4.59
C TRP A 95 -3.71 2.62 3.55
N THR A 96 -3.58 3.87 3.96
CA THR A 96 -3.11 4.98 3.12
C THR A 96 -2.34 5.99 3.95
N TYR A 97 -1.34 6.61 3.35
CA TYR A 97 -0.73 7.83 3.86
C TYR A 97 -1.24 8.98 3.00
N GLU A 98 -2.19 9.78 3.51
CA GLU A 98 -2.80 10.86 2.72
C GLU A 98 -1.89 12.08 2.62
N THR A 99 -1.12 12.34 3.67
CA THR A 99 -0.15 13.43 3.77
C THR A 99 1.19 12.91 4.31
N PRO A 100 1.88 12.02 3.57
CA PRO A 100 3.13 11.44 4.03
C PRO A 100 4.25 12.48 4.13
N TYR A 101 5.31 12.14 4.84
CA TYR A 101 6.51 12.98 4.88
C TYR A 101 7.20 13.09 3.51
N PRO A 102 7.95 14.18 3.24
CA PRO A 102 8.56 14.44 1.93
C PRO A 102 9.41 13.29 1.38
N ALA A 103 10.09 12.52 2.25
CA ALA A 103 10.94 11.41 1.85
C ALA A 103 10.19 10.24 1.19
N VAL A 104 8.87 10.16 1.37
CA VAL A 104 8.00 9.12 0.78
C VAL A 104 6.76 9.77 0.15
N VAL A 105 6.89 10.99 -0.36
CA VAL A 105 5.76 11.75 -0.93
C VAL A 105 5.09 11.05 -2.12
N GLU A 106 5.83 10.19 -2.83
CA GLU A 106 5.35 9.45 -3.99
C GLU A 106 4.14 8.56 -3.68
N ILE A 107 4.02 8.03 -2.47
CA ILE A 107 2.88 7.18 -2.06
C ILE A 107 1.69 7.99 -1.52
N ALA A 108 1.72 9.32 -1.60
CA ALA A 108 0.65 10.17 -1.09
C ALA A 108 -0.70 9.78 -1.70
N GLY A 109 -1.67 9.51 -0.84
CA GLY A 109 -3.04 9.14 -1.20
C GLY A 109 -3.20 7.75 -1.82
N HIS A 110 -2.12 7.02 -2.11
CA HIS A 110 -2.18 5.64 -2.59
C HIS A 110 -2.64 4.70 -1.49
N LEU A 111 -3.19 3.55 -1.88
CA LEU A 111 -3.72 2.54 -0.97
C LEU A 111 -2.89 1.25 -1.06
N ALA A 112 -2.62 0.66 0.10
CA ALA A 112 -2.02 -0.66 0.21
C ALA A 112 -2.95 -1.59 1.00
N PHE A 113 -2.82 -2.89 0.75
CA PHE A 113 -3.77 -3.91 1.22
C PHE A 113 -3.03 -4.96 2.04
N TYR A 114 -3.65 -5.41 3.14
CA TYR A 114 -3.10 -6.49 3.96
C TYR A 114 -3.36 -7.82 3.26
N PRO A 115 -2.33 -8.59 2.86
CA PRO A 115 -2.52 -9.84 2.11
C PRO A 115 -3.38 -10.87 2.83
N ASP A 116 -3.36 -10.87 4.16
CA ASP A 116 -4.15 -11.75 5.03
C ASP A 116 -5.60 -11.29 5.25
N ARG A 117 -5.97 -10.10 4.76
CA ARG A 117 -7.30 -9.47 4.97
C ARG A 117 -8.11 -9.25 3.70
N VAL A 118 -7.53 -9.56 2.55
CA VAL A 118 -8.21 -9.58 1.24
C VAL A 118 -8.27 -11.01 0.71
N ASP A 119 -8.99 -11.25 -0.38
CA ASP A 119 -9.11 -12.59 -0.97
C ASP A 119 -7.86 -12.95 -1.79
N SER A 120 -7.35 -12.00 -2.58
CA SER A 120 -6.09 -12.15 -3.33
C SER A 120 -5.43 -10.80 -3.63
N ILE A 121 -4.11 -10.83 -3.80
CA ILE A 121 -3.32 -9.76 -4.42
C ILE A 121 -2.48 -10.42 -5.51
N ASP A 122 -2.95 -10.34 -6.74
CA ASP A 122 -2.31 -10.91 -7.91
C ASP A 122 -1.33 -9.89 -8.48
N VAL A 123 -0.03 -10.16 -8.35
CA VAL A 123 1.05 -9.28 -8.79
C VAL A 123 1.72 -9.89 -10.00
N ASP A 124 1.44 -9.34 -11.18
CA ASP A 124 2.17 -9.71 -12.39
C ASP A 124 3.61 -9.22 -12.23
N SER A 125 4.54 -10.15 -12.22
CA SER A 125 5.96 -9.85 -12.35
C SER A 125 6.33 -10.09 -13.80
N ILE A 126 6.50 -9.03 -14.59
CA ILE A 126 7.26 -9.16 -15.83
C ILE A 126 8.73 -9.28 -15.44
N GLU A 127 9.11 -10.48 -14.97
CA GLU A 127 10.52 -10.79 -14.76
C GLU A 127 11.25 -10.76 -16.10
N ASP A 128 12.41 -10.13 -16.05
CA ASP A 128 13.48 -10.09 -17.03
C ASP A 128 13.64 -11.46 -17.71
N LYS A 129 13.04 -11.65 -18.89
CA LYS A 129 13.42 -12.78 -19.75
C LYS A 129 14.86 -12.49 -20.14
N PRO A 130 15.84 -13.36 -19.80
CA PRO A 130 17.20 -13.13 -20.24
C PRO A 130 17.16 -13.11 -21.78
N LEU A 131 17.70 -12.03 -22.37
CA LEU A 131 18.14 -12.07 -23.75
C LEU A 131 19.17 -13.20 -23.82
N ALA A 132 18.73 -14.35 -24.36
CA ALA A 132 19.61 -15.47 -24.64
C ALA A 132 20.77 -14.97 -25.52
N PRO A 133 22.00 -15.51 -25.35
CA PRO A 133 23.19 -15.03 -26.03
C PRO A 133 23.10 -15.11 -27.55
#